data_AF-A0A956ESF1-F1
#
_entry.id   AF-A0A956ESF1-F1
#
_cell.length_a   1.000
_cell.length_b   1.000
_cell.length_c   1.000
_cell.angle_alpha   90.00
_cell.angle_beta   90.00
_cell.angle_gamma   90.00
#
_symmetry.space_group_name_H-M   'P 1'
#
loop_
_entity.id
_entity.type
_entity.pdbx_description
1 polymer ?
#
loop_
_entity_poly.entity_id
_entity_poly.type
_entity_poly.pdbx_seq_one_letter_code
_entity_poly.pdbx_strand_id
1 'polypeptide(L)'
;MRRATTLLLASFGLCLSHAAHAQSAGQDLGWSPPQVSFSPGRERETNDKPAYTGPYKLEQRWYGWQTLTLDAVAITLGAVTKNAYVFLGGYAVTGPILHLGHGQPANAIGSLGIRVAAPFIGMGVGKGQGGNGEDGDPGIVFGAIVGLAVGAIVDAAWLSWKDERIPLQQGSATAPLFAVSQDSAMAGWQGSF
;
A
#
# COMPACT_ATOMS: atom_id res chain seq x y z
N MET A 1 -15.66 -31.75 -0.06
CA MET A 1 -15.10 -30.48 0.43
C MET A 1 -13.73 -30.09 -0.15
N ARG A 2 -12.82 -31.01 -0.50
CA ARG A 2 -11.46 -30.63 -0.99
C ARG A 2 -11.39 -29.90 -2.35
N ARG A 3 -12.42 -29.97 -3.19
CA ARG A 3 -12.42 -29.35 -4.54
C ARG A 3 -12.87 -27.88 -4.57
N ALA A 4 -13.62 -27.43 -3.55
CA ALA A 4 -14.10 -26.05 -3.48
C ALA A 4 -13.00 -25.06 -3.07
N THR A 5 -12.06 -25.50 -2.23
CA THR A 5 -10.93 -24.68 -1.77
C THR A 5 -9.96 -24.33 -2.91
N THR A 6 -9.79 -25.22 -3.88
CA THR A 6 -8.86 -25.02 -5.00
C THR A 6 -9.33 -23.94 -5.99
N LEU A 7 -10.64 -23.83 -6.23
CA LEU A 7 -11.20 -22.84 -7.17
C LEU A 7 -11.14 -21.40 -6.61
N LEU A 8 -11.32 -21.23 -5.30
CA LEU A 8 -11.33 -19.91 -4.66
C LEU A 8 -9.92 -19.27 -4.63
N LEU A 9 -8.87 -20.09 -4.51
CA LEU A 9 -7.47 -19.65 -4.61
C LEU A 9 -7.09 -19.21 -6.03
N ALA A 10 -7.63 -19.86 -7.08
CA ALA A 10 -7.30 -19.53 -8.46
C ALA A 10 -7.89 -18.18 -8.91
N SER A 11 -9.12 -17.86 -8.48
CA SER A 11 -9.76 -16.58 -8.83
C SER A 11 -9.09 -15.38 -8.15
N PHE A 12 -8.60 -15.53 -6.91
CA PHE A 12 -7.91 -14.46 -6.20
C PHE A 12 -6.56 -14.11 -6.86
N GLY A 13 -5.83 -15.10 -7.36
CA GLY A 13 -4.59 -14.87 -8.12
C GLY A 13 -4.79 -14.03 -9.39
N LEU A 14 -5.93 -14.18 -10.08
CA LEU A 14 -6.22 -13.45 -11.32
C LEU A 14 -6.52 -11.95 -11.07
N CYS A 15 -7.15 -11.62 -9.94
CA CYS A 15 -7.43 -10.22 -9.56
C CYS A 15 -6.17 -9.48 -9.08
N LEU A 16 -5.31 -10.13 -8.28
CA LEU A 16 -4.02 -9.55 -7.89
C LEU A 16 -3.12 -9.28 -9.10
N SER A 17 -3.18 -10.13 -10.13
CA SER A 17 -2.40 -9.98 -11.36
C SER A 17 -2.78 -8.72 -12.15
N HIS A 18 -4.06 -8.33 -12.16
CA HIS A 18 -4.51 -7.11 -12.85
C HIS A 18 -4.14 -5.83 -12.08
N ALA A 19 -4.22 -5.85 -10.76
CA ALA A 19 -3.81 -4.71 -9.93
C ALA A 19 -2.29 -4.44 -10.03
N ALA A 20 -1.47 -5.49 -10.11
CA ALA A 20 -0.03 -5.37 -10.31
C ALA A 20 0.32 -4.78 -11.71
N HIS A 21 -0.44 -5.12 -12.75
CA HIS A 21 -0.22 -4.61 -14.11
C HIS A 21 -0.47 -3.10 -14.25
N ALA A 22 -1.41 -2.54 -13.48
CA ALA A 22 -1.64 -1.10 -13.47
C ALA A 22 -0.46 -0.31 -12.86
N GLN A 23 0.34 -0.94 -11.99
CA GLN A 23 1.48 -0.30 -11.34
C GLN A 23 2.78 -0.46 -12.12
N SER A 24 2.95 -1.55 -12.88
CA SER A 24 4.11 -1.73 -13.75
C SER A 24 4.15 -0.74 -14.92
N ALA A 25 2.99 -0.25 -15.38
CA ALA A 25 2.92 0.76 -16.44
C ALA A 25 3.60 2.10 -16.06
N GLY A 26 3.88 2.35 -14.77
CA GLY A 26 4.65 3.51 -14.31
C GLY A 26 6.15 3.26 -14.11
N GLN A 27 6.63 2.01 -14.17
CA GLN A 27 8.03 1.67 -13.89
C GLN A 27 8.94 1.65 -15.14
N ASP A 28 8.39 1.63 -16.36
CA ASP A 28 9.16 1.64 -17.62
C ASP A 28 9.80 3.01 -17.97
N LEU A 29 9.78 3.99 -17.06
CA LEU A 29 10.37 5.32 -17.27
C LEU A 29 11.92 5.37 -17.21
N GLY A 30 12.62 4.24 -17.38
CA GLY A 30 14.09 4.23 -17.44
C GLY A 30 14.79 4.60 -16.13
N TRP A 31 14.11 4.54 -14.99
CA TRP A 31 14.74 4.73 -13.69
C TRP A 31 15.65 3.55 -13.36
N SER A 32 16.96 3.73 -13.55
CA SER A 32 17.95 2.84 -12.97
C SER A 32 18.07 3.17 -11.48
N PRO A 33 17.94 2.19 -10.55
CA PRO A 33 18.15 2.46 -9.15
C PRO A 33 19.56 3.05 -8.95
N PRO A 34 19.72 4.13 -8.17
CA PRO A 34 21.04 4.68 -7.90
C PRO A 34 21.92 3.56 -7.32
N GLN A 35 23.07 3.32 -7.95
CA GLN A 35 24.06 2.37 -7.46
C GLN A 35 24.48 2.83 -6.06
N VAL A 36 24.08 2.08 -5.03
CA VAL A 36 24.45 2.38 -3.65
C VAL A 36 25.93 2.04 -3.51
N SER A 37 26.80 3.02 -3.72
CA SER A 37 28.20 2.90 -3.35
C SER A 37 28.29 2.87 -1.83
N PHE A 38 28.50 1.69 -1.28
CA PHE A 38 28.83 1.54 0.13
C PHE A 38 30.22 2.15 0.35
N SER A 39 30.26 3.39 0.83
CA SER A 39 31.48 3.99 1.39
C SER A 39 31.64 3.51 2.83
N PRO A 40 32.56 2.58 3.13
CA PRO A 40 32.82 2.14 4.49
C PRO A 40 33.57 3.25 5.22
N GLY A 41 32.86 4.09 5.98
CA GLY A 41 33.49 5.17 6.74
C GLY A 41 32.57 6.33 7.11
N ARG A 42 31.32 6.38 6.63
CA ARG A 42 30.38 7.40 7.10
C ARG A 42 29.77 6.94 8.42
N GLU A 43 30.41 7.37 9.51
CA GLU A 43 29.80 7.46 10.85
C GLU A 43 28.38 8.01 10.74
N ARG A 44 27.50 7.65 11.68
CA ARG A 44 26.11 8.15 11.78
C ARG A 44 26.09 9.68 11.73
N GLU A 45 26.09 10.22 10.51
CA GLU A 45 25.53 11.50 10.18
C GLU A 45 24.10 11.37 10.70
N THR A 46 23.82 12.14 11.75
CA THR A 46 22.49 12.30 12.30
C THR A 46 21.54 12.49 11.13
N ASN A 47 20.31 12.05 11.27
CA ASN A 47 19.26 12.09 10.24
C ASN A 47 18.85 13.53 9.87
N ASP A 48 19.78 14.47 9.87
CA ASP A 48 19.78 15.75 9.17
C ASP A 48 20.08 15.46 7.70
N LYS A 49 19.23 14.63 7.08
CA LYS A 49 19.14 14.58 5.62
C LYS A 49 18.92 16.04 5.21
N PRO A 50 19.88 16.70 4.52
CA PRO A 50 19.82 18.14 4.34
C PRO A 50 18.44 18.46 3.78
N ALA A 51 17.69 19.30 4.49
CA ALA A 51 16.33 19.64 4.10
C ALA A 51 16.42 20.13 2.65
N TYR A 52 15.93 19.33 1.72
CA TYR A 52 15.91 19.74 0.33
C TYR A 52 15.01 20.98 0.27
N THR A 53 15.63 22.14 0.08
CA THR A 53 14.94 23.44 0.04
C THR A 53 14.44 23.77 -1.37
N GLY A 54 14.74 22.92 -2.36
CA GLY A 54 14.23 23.08 -3.70
C GLY A 54 12.72 22.84 -3.78
N PRO A 55 12.10 23.26 -4.88
CA PRO A 55 10.67 23.09 -5.07
C PRO A 55 10.33 21.60 -5.17
N TYR A 56 9.27 21.19 -4.49
CA TYR A 56 8.75 19.82 -4.49
C TYR A 56 7.27 19.82 -4.83
N LYS A 57 6.78 18.70 -5.34
CA LYS A 57 5.36 18.40 -5.45
C LYS A 57 5.01 17.30 -4.46
N LEU A 58 3.83 17.42 -3.84
CA LEU A 58 3.23 16.32 -3.10
C LEU A 58 2.47 15.44 -4.09
N GLU A 59 2.84 14.17 -4.16
CA GLU A 59 2.13 13.15 -4.92
C GLU A 59 1.51 12.16 -3.94
N GLN A 60 0.24 11.86 -4.11
CA GLN A 60 -0.44 10.89 -3.29
C GLN A 60 -0.24 9.50 -3.90
N ARG A 61 0.36 8.58 -3.15
CA ARG A 61 0.57 7.19 -3.55
C ARG A 61 -0.31 6.25 -2.75
N TRP A 62 -1.04 5.41 -3.47
CA TRP A 62 -1.85 4.35 -2.88
C TRP A 62 -1.01 3.08 -2.68
N TYR A 63 -1.07 2.52 -1.48
CA TYR A 63 -0.40 1.27 -1.14
C TYR A 63 -1.37 0.20 -0.61
N GLY A 64 -2.69 0.41 -0.73
CA GLY A 64 -3.69 -0.52 -0.20
C GLY A 64 -3.66 -1.93 -0.78
N TRP A 65 -3.14 -2.12 -2.00
CA TRP A 65 -2.96 -3.46 -2.56
C TRP A 65 -2.00 -4.32 -1.72
N GLN A 66 -0.99 -3.71 -1.07
CA GLN A 66 -0.04 -4.40 -0.21
C GLN A 66 -0.77 -4.96 1.02
N THR A 67 -1.65 -4.15 1.61
CA THR A 67 -2.54 -4.54 2.71
C THR A 67 -3.42 -5.73 2.31
N LEU A 68 -4.12 -5.63 1.17
CA LEU A 68 -4.99 -6.71 0.68
C LEU A 68 -4.23 -8.01 0.38
N THR A 69 -3.00 -7.90 -0.13
CA THR A 69 -2.15 -9.07 -0.39
C THR A 69 -1.79 -9.78 0.91
N LEU A 70 -1.37 -9.02 1.93
CA LEU A 70 -1.04 -9.58 3.24
C LEU A 70 -2.27 -10.19 3.93
N ASP A 71 -3.44 -9.60 3.75
CA ASP A 71 -4.70 -10.15 4.26
C ASP A 71 -5.03 -11.48 3.59
N ALA A 72 -4.90 -11.56 2.26
CA ALA A 72 -5.11 -12.80 1.52
C ALA A 72 -4.14 -13.91 1.99
N VAL A 73 -2.89 -13.56 2.29
CA VAL A 73 -1.90 -14.49 2.85
C VAL A 73 -2.31 -14.95 4.25
N ALA A 74 -2.72 -14.05 5.15
CA ALA A 74 -3.16 -14.39 6.49
C ALA A 74 -4.40 -15.30 6.48
N ILE A 75 -5.38 -14.99 5.61
CA ILE A 75 -6.58 -15.79 5.41
C ILE A 75 -6.21 -17.20 4.92
N THR A 76 -5.37 -17.28 3.88
CA THR A 76 -4.93 -18.54 3.29
C THR A 76 -4.17 -19.39 4.30
N LEU A 77 -3.25 -18.79 5.06
CA LEU A 77 -2.46 -19.48 6.06
C LEU A 77 -3.34 -19.98 7.21
N GLY A 78 -4.28 -19.16 7.68
CA GLY A 78 -5.27 -19.56 8.67
C GLY A 78 -6.13 -20.75 8.21
N ALA A 79 -6.55 -20.74 6.95
CA ALA A 79 -7.34 -21.83 6.36
C ALA A 79 -6.52 -23.13 6.21
N VAL A 80 -5.28 -23.05 5.73
CA VAL A 80 -4.38 -24.21 5.55
C VAL A 80 -4.02 -24.83 6.90
N THR A 81 -3.70 -24.00 7.90
CA THR A 81 -3.33 -24.45 9.25
C THR A 81 -4.54 -24.82 10.10
N LYS A 82 -5.76 -24.47 9.66
CA LYS A 82 -7.00 -24.57 10.44
C LYS A 82 -6.88 -23.92 11.83
N ASN A 83 -6.08 -22.87 11.93
CA ASN A 83 -5.80 -22.19 13.20
C ASN A 83 -6.43 -20.79 13.18
N ALA A 84 -7.46 -20.62 14.00
CA ALA A 84 -8.18 -19.35 14.12
C ALA A 84 -7.29 -18.21 14.63
N TYR A 85 -6.26 -18.48 15.45
CA TYR A 85 -5.33 -17.46 15.91
C TYR A 85 -4.40 -16.98 14.79
N VAL A 86 -3.98 -17.88 13.90
CA VAL A 86 -3.18 -17.50 12.72
C VAL A 86 -4.03 -16.66 11.77
N PHE A 87 -5.29 -17.06 11.56
CA PHE A 87 -6.26 -16.31 10.76
C PHE A 87 -6.54 -14.92 11.34
N LEU A 88 -7.12 -14.86 12.54
CA LEU A 88 -7.57 -13.61 13.17
C LEU A 88 -6.39 -12.73 13.58
N GLY A 89 -5.34 -13.33 14.12
CA GLY A 89 -4.14 -12.61 14.53
C GLY A 89 -3.42 -12.02 13.33
N GLY A 90 -3.21 -12.82 12.27
CA GLY A 90 -2.63 -12.35 11.02
C GLY A 90 -3.45 -11.21 10.41
N TYR A 91 -4.75 -11.45 10.20
CA TYR A 91 -5.66 -10.43 9.67
C TYR A 91 -5.70 -9.15 10.52
N ALA A 92 -5.70 -9.24 11.85
CA ALA A 92 -5.82 -8.06 12.69
C ALA A 92 -4.58 -7.15 12.63
N VAL A 93 -3.38 -7.72 12.43
CA VAL A 93 -2.11 -6.97 12.54
C VAL A 93 -1.46 -6.61 11.22
N THR A 94 -1.80 -7.26 10.10
CA THR A 94 -1.20 -7.00 8.78
C THR A 94 -1.34 -5.54 8.34
N GLY A 95 -2.55 -5.00 8.34
CA GLY A 95 -2.81 -3.59 8.02
C GLY A 95 -2.06 -2.62 8.94
N PRO A 96 -2.23 -2.71 10.28
CA PRO A 96 -1.52 -1.85 11.22
C PRO A 96 0.01 -1.85 11.07
N ILE A 97 0.62 -3.03 10.90
CA ILE A 97 2.07 -3.15 10.67
C ILE A 97 2.48 -2.41 9.40
N LEU A 98 1.70 -2.54 8.33
CA LEU A 98 2.01 -1.89 7.07
C LEU A 98 1.88 -0.36 7.15
N HIS A 99 0.81 0.15 7.80
CA HIS A 99 0.66 1.58 8.07
C HIS A 99 1.82 2.14 8.91
N LEU A 100 2.27 1.40 9.92
CA LEU A 100 3.46 1.76 10.71
C LEU A 100 4.72 1.77 9.86
N GLY A 101 4.91 0.78 8.98
CA GLY A 101 6.01 0.74 8.02
C GLY A 101 6.04 1.94 7.07
N HIS A 102 4.88 2.51 6.76
CA HIS A 102 4.75 3.74 5.96
C HIS A 102 4.87 5.05 6.77
N GLY A 103 5.03 4.98 8.09
CA GLY A 103 5.14 6.13 8.98
C GLY A 103 3.78 6.76 9.33
N GLN A 104 2.71 5.97 9.35
CA GLN A 104 1.34 6.44 9.55
C GLN A 104 0.68 5.83 10.81
N PRO A 105 1.10 6.24 12.01
CA PRO A 105 0.62 5.64 13.26
C PRO A 105 -0.88 5.85 13.50
N ALA A 106 -1.42 7.01 13.12
CA ALA A 106 -2.85 7.28 13.22
C ALA A 106 -3.67 6.31 12.36
N ASN A 107 -3.22 6.06 11.11
CA ASN A 107 -3.85 5.12 10.21
C ASN A 107 -3.71 3.67 10.73
N ALA A 108 -2.60 3.32 11.37
CA ALA A 108 -2.43 2.01 11.99
C ALA A 108 -3.46 1.73 13.10
N ILE A 109 -3.73 2.72 13.97
CA ILE A 109 -4.75 2.60 15.01
C ILE A 109 -6.15 2.50 14.39
N GLY A 110 -6.45 3.33 13.40
CA GLY A 110 -7.72 3.29 12.66
C GLY A 110 -7.95 1.92 12.00
N SER A 111 -6.91 1.39 11.35
CA SER A 111 -6.90 0.08 10.71
C SER A 111 -7.23 -1.04 11.70
N LEU A 112 -6.56 -1.06 12.85
CA LEU A 112 -6.83 -2.05 13.90
C LEU A 112 -8.28 -1.94 14.40
N GLY A 113 -8.76 -0.72 14.63
CA GLY A 113 -10.13 -0.47 15.05
C GLY A 113 -11.16 -1.01 14.06
N ILE A 114 -11.01 -0.70 12.77
CA ILE A 114 -11.91 -1.20 11.70
C ILE A 114 -11.85 -2.72 11.61
N ARG A 115 -10.64 -3.31 11.63
CA ARG A 115 -10.44 -4.76 11.51
C ARG A 115 -11.03 -5.54 12.67
N VAL A 116 -10.97 -5.00 13.89
CA VAL A 116 -11.59 -5.61 15.06
C VAL A 116 -13.10 -5.39 15.03
N ALA A 117 -13.59 -4.19 14.74
CA ALA A 117 -15.01 -3.86 14.85
C ALA A 117 -15.88 -4.44 13.72
N ALA A 118 -15.40 -4.42 12.47
CA ALA A 118 -16.20 -4.80 11.30
C ALA A 118 -16.75 -6.25 11.38
N PRO A 119 -15.99 -7.26 11.86
CA PRO A 119 -16.52 -8.61 12.08
C PRO A 119 -17.66 -8.64 13.09
N PHE A 120 -17.60 -7.89 14.19
CA PHE A 120 -18.70 -7.84 15.18
C PHE A 120 -19.95 -7.18 14.61
N ILE A 121 -19.78 -6.11 13.82
CA ILE A 121 -20.89 -5.47 13.11
C ILE A 121 -21.51 -6.49 12.13
N GLY A 122 -20.67 -7.19 11.36
CA GLY A 122 -21.11 -8.23 10.44
C GLY A 122 -21.86 -9.37 11.11
N MET A 123 -21.38 -9.86 12.26
CA MET A 123 -22.10 -10.85 13.08
C MET A 123 -23.47 -10.33 13.52
N GLY A 124 -23.57 -9.08 13.95
CA GLY A 124 -24.82 -8.44 14.34
C GLY A 124 -25.84 -8.40 13.19
N VAL A 125 -25.38 -8.03 11.99
CA VAL A 125 -26.20 -8.03 10.76
C VAL A 125 -26.62 -9.46 10.38
N GLY A 126 -25.69 -10.42 10.46
CA GLY A 126 -25.92 -11.81 10.10
C GLY A 126 -26.94 -12.52 10.99
N LYS A 127 -26.92 -12.24 12.30
CA LYS A 127 -27.90 -12.76 13.28
C LYS A 127 -29.34 -12.39 12.93
N GLY A 128 -29.57 -11.25 12.28
CA GLY A 128 -30.90 -10.83 11.85
C GLY A 128 -31.49 -11.66 10.71
N GLN A 129 -30.70 -12.53 10.09
CA GLN A 129 -31.11 -13.33 8.93
C GLN A 129 -31.25 -14.84 9.24
N GLY A 130 -30.88 -15.29 10.45
CA GLY A 130 -30.95 -16.68 10.87
C GLY A 130 -32.36 -17.12 11.31
N GLY A 131 -32.77 -18.33 10.90
CA GLY A 131 -34.03 -18.96 11.33
C GLY A 131 -34.03 -19.40 12.81
N ASN A 132 -35.22 -19.64 13.36
CA ASN A 132 -35.45 -20.03 14.77
C ASN A 132 -34.61 -21.28 15.13
N GLY A 133 -33.51 -21.06 15.83
CA GLY A 133 -32.37 -21.97 15.90
C GLY A 133 -32.55 -23.18 16.79
N GLU A 134 -31.87 -24.25 16.39
CA GLU A 134 -31.42 -25.37 17.24
C GLU A 134 -30.00 -25.82 16.86
N ASP A 135 -29.55 -25.59 15.62
CA ASP A 135 -28.17 -25.82 15.17
C ASP A 135 -27.51 -24.50 14.75
N GLY A 136 -26.32 -24.21 15.26
CA GLY A 136 -25.63 -22.91 15.22
C GLY A 136 -25.91 -22.02 14.00
N ASP A 137 -26.25 -20.75 14.27
CA ASP A 137 -26.72 -19.79 13.26
C ASP A 137 -25.66 -19.52 12.17
N PRO A 138 -25.81 -20.07 10.94
CA PRO A 138 -24.85 -19.85 9.87
C PRO A 138 -24.80 -18.38 9.43
N GLY A 139 -25.85 -17.60 9.72
CA GLY A 139 -25.91 -16.17 9.48
C GLY A 139 -24.84 -15.40 10.25
N ILE A 140 -24.56 -15.77 11.51
CA ILE A 140 -23.51 -15.11 12.32
C ILE A 140 -22.13 -15.32 11.69
N VAL A 141 -21.80 -16.56 11.32
CA VAL A 141 -20.49 -16.89 10.73
C VAL A 141 -20.33 -16.22 9.38
N PHE A 142 -21.36 -16.29 8.52
CA PHE A 142 -21.36 -15.60 7.24
C PHE A 142 -21.20 -14.09 7.41
N GLY A 143 -21.96 -13.49 8.33
CA GLY A 143 -21.87 -12.09 8.68
C GLY A 143 -20.47 -11.67 9.14
N ALA A 144 -19.81 -12.47 9.99
CA ALA A 144 -18.43 -12.22 10.41
C ALA A 144 -17.46 -12.20 9.22
N ILE A 145 -17.59 -13.16 8.29
CA ILE A 145 -16.72 -13.25 7.09
C ILE A 145 -16.93 -12.04 6.18
N VAL A 146 -18.18 -11.63 5.95
CA VAL A 146 -18.49 -10.41 5.19
C VAL A 146 -17.91 -9.17 5.90
N GLY A 147 -18.05 -9.09 7.23
CA GLY A 147 -17.48 -8.02 8.04
C GLY A 147 -15.96 -7.93 7.93
N LEU A 148 -15.26 -9.07 7.94
CA LEU A 148 -13.80 -9.13 7.70
C LEU A 148 -13.44 -8.60 6.30
N ALA A 149 -14.14 -9.06 5.25
CA ALA A 149 -13.86 -8.62 3.89
C ALA A 149 -14.10 -7.11 3.70
N VAL A 150 -15.22 -6.59 4.20
CA VAL A 150 -15.54 -5.16 4.15
C VAL A 150 -14.53 -4.34 4.96
N GLY A 151 -14.16 -4.81 6.15
CA GLY A 151 -13.15 -4.16 6.99
C GLY A 151 -11.81 -3.99 6.26
N ALA A 152 -11.31 -5.06 5.63
CA ALA A 152 -10.08 -5.01 4.83
C ALA A 152 -10.18 -4.06 3.63
N ILE A 153 -11.31 -4.06 2.91
CA ILE A 153 -11.52 -3.17 1.75
C ILE A 153 -11.54 -1.71 2.19
N VAL A 154 -12.28 -1.37 3.25
CA VAL A 154 -12.38 -0.01 3.78
C VAL A 154 -11.01 0.48 4.25
N ASP A 155 -10.29 -0.35 4.99
CA ASP A 155 -8.92 -0.07 5.44
C ASP A 155 -7.96 0.20 4.27
N ALA A 156 -7.94 -0.69 3.27
CA ALA A 156 -7.11 -0.55 2.08
C ALA A 156 -7.49 0.67 1.23
N ALA A 157 -8.79 0.98 1.10
CA ALA A 157 -9.28 2.06 0.24
C ALA A 157 -9.12 3.44 0.89
N TRP A 158 -9.29 3.56 2.21
CA TRP A 158 -9.29 4.87 2.89
C TRP A 158 -8.03 5.18 3.67
N LEU A 159 -7.40 4.19 4.30
CA LEU A 159 -6.25 4.45 5.20
C LEU A 159 -4.89 4.23 4.53
N SER A 160 -4.85 3.62 3.35
CA SER A 160 -3.60 3.22 2.67
C SER A 160 -3.12 4.22 1.60
N TRP A 161 -3.15 5.51 1.93
CA TRP A 161 -2.64 6.59 1.08
C TRP A 161 -1.49 7.31 1.78
N LYS A 162 -0.43 7.63 1.04
CA LYS A 162 0.73 8.37 1.55
C LYS A 162 1.09 9.52 0.64
N ASP A 163 1.32 10.68 1.22
CA ASP A 163 1.91 11.81 0.51
C ASP A 163 3.42 11.60 0.39
N GLU A 164 3.90 11.54 -0.84
CA GLU A 164 5.31 11.47 -1.16
C GLU A 164 5.78 12.81 -1.71
N ARG A 165 6.87 13.33 -1.15
CA ARG A 165 7.53 14.52 -1.67
C ARG A 165 8.42 14.09 -2.83
N ILE A 166 7.99 14.45 -4.03
CA ILE A 166 8.78 14.24 -5.23
C ILE A 166 9.48 15.57 -5.52
N PRO A 167 10.83 15.60 -5.51
CA PRO A 167 11.56 16.77 -6.00
C PRO A 167 11.02 17.08 -7.39
N LEU A 168 10.62 18.33 -7.63
CA LEU A 168 10.34 18.70 -9.00
C LEU A 168 11.67 18.50 -9.72
N GLN A 169 11.73 17.49 -10.61
CA GLN A 169 12.79 17.47 -11.60
C GLN A 169 12.74 18.87 -12.20
N GLN A 170 13.81 19.63 -12.01
CA GLN A 170 14.02 20.85 -12.77
C GLN A 170 14.12 20.34 -14.20
N GLY A 171 12.97 20.22 -14.87
CA GLY A 171 12.88 19.62 -16.20
C GLY A 171 13.93 20.33 -17.02
N SER A 172 14.80 19.56 -17.69
CA SER A 172 16.01 20.04 -18.34
C SER A 172 15.76 21.39 -18.99
N ALA A 173 16.09 22.45 -18.25
CA ALA A 173 15.72 23.80 -18.64
C ALA A 173 16.77 24.19 -19.65
N THR A 174 16.53 23.88 -20.92
CA THR A 174 17.31 24.42 -22.02
C THR A 174 16.90 25.86 -22.20
N ALA A 175 17.66 26.76 -21.59
CA ALA A 175 17.51 28.19 -21.82
C ALA A 175 18.46 28.60 -22.95
N PRO A 176 17.99 29.37 -23.95
CA PRO A 176 18.90 30.02 -24.88
C PRO A 176 19.74 31.04 -24.11
N LEU A 177 21.06 30.93 -24.23
CA LEU A 177 22.00 31.88 -23.64
C LEU A 177 22.45 32.85 -24.73
N PHE A 178 22.15 34.13 -24.54
CA PHE A 178 22.67 35.22 -25.37
C PHE A 178 23.65 36.05 -24.54
N ALA A 179 24.88 36.19 -25.00
CA ALA A 179 25.85 37.08 -24.39
C ALA A 179 26.34 38.09 -25.43
N VAL A 180 26.32 39.37 -25.05
CA VAL A 180 26.75 40.49 -25.90
C VAL A 180 27.91 41.19 -25.20
N SER A 181 29.02 41.33 -25.91
CA SER A 181 30.23 42.05 -25.54
C SER A 181 30.45 43.22 -26.52
N GLN A 182 31.34 44.17 -26.20
CA GLN A 182 31.67 45.28 -27.09
C GLN A 182 32.21 44.81 -28.45
N ASP A 183 32.90 43.66 -28.47
CA ASP A 183 33.58 43.14 -29.67
C ASP A 183 32.94 41.87 -30.25
N SER A 184 31.93 41.30 -29.59
CA SER A 184 31.33 40.02 -30.03
C SER A 184 29.92 39.78 -29.51
N ALA A 185 29.15 39.00 -30.27
CA ALA A 185 27.87 38.43 -29.84
C ALA A 185 27.94 36.91 -29.99
N MET A 186 27.50 36.19 -28.96
CA MET A 186 27.46 34.73 -28.96
C MET A 186 26.07 34.23 -28.53
N ALA A 187 25.59 33.20 -29.23
CA ALA A 187 24.35 32.50 -28.93
C ALA A 187 24.66 31.03 -28.68
N GLY A 188 24.14 30.48 -27.58
CA GLY A 188 24.34 29.10 -27.19
C GLY A 188 23.14 28.52 -26.47
N TRP A 189 23.23 27.23 -26.15
CA TRP A 189 22.25 26.53 -25.33
C TRP A 189 22.91 26.15 -24.01
N GLN A 190 22.31 26.54 -22.89
CA GLN A 190 22.71 26.06 -21.57
C GLN A 190 21.60 25.18 -21.01
N GLY A 191 21.96 24.01 -20.50
CA GLY A 191 21.04 23.11 -19.82
C GLY A 191 21.80 22.13 -18.93
N SER A 192 21.13 21.61 -17.90
CA SER A 192 21.59 20.44 -17.16
C SER A 192 21.07 19.18 -17.86
N PHE A 193 21.99 18.35 -18.34
CA PHE A 193 21.73 17.02 -18.88
C PHE A 193 22.22 15.94 -17.91
#